data_AF-A0A3A8UH33-F1
#
_entry.id   AF-A0A3A8UH33-F1
#
_cell.length_a   1.000
_cell.length_b   1.000
_cell.length_c   1.000
_cell.angle_alpha   90.00
_cell.angle_beta   90.00
_cell.angle_gamma   90.00
#
_symmetry.space_group_name_H-M   'P 1'
#
loop_
_entity.id
_entity.type
_entity.pdbx_description
1 polymer ?
#
loop_
_entity_poly.entity_id
_entity_poly.type
_entity_poly.pdbx_seq_one_letter_code
_entity_poly.pdbx_strand_id
1 'polypeptide(L)'
;MYMKLAYKKSNRIDNNIFKLILFLLIKWLYIYITISILYPLNYGLHQHYGINFNVVKEVIASVIFSMETIFFLVTKRKSEFEEILLYMLFIMYYIPLNSIASLVDASYEFLLFSNLFFFLIIFAISCYRKRTVCDTKKLYNIGKRIILSKKIRMVCFAVCFAFILYKISFNGLDFSLSMSGDYVYTNRLSNHEAIQISRKGITGILITILEDIATYAAPFYLLVAIQRKKIGGILVSILCILSRYSIYSMKGDLLLLPVVIAICIICNEKKKYRIDNLMVGSALVVFTTIAIIWIKFGKARIYMLIVRRLFYMPTWLNTIYYDFFSQHAKLFLTDEVFLIKRFLPHVYDSSVLKMISEAYFQGEIVSPNNGLFSEGYMQFGLIGILVYPFLYKLVFDWADHVYKPFGKQVQIFIAFVCASSLLNVGMFRTDFVMHFFSLTFIVQMFSKLNLGTRVHAFMARRRT
;
A
#
# COMPACT_ATOMS: atom_id res chain seq x y z
N MET A 1 17.60 -13.15 -39.04
CA MET A 1 17.71 -12.56 -37.68
C MET A 1 17.01 -11.19 -37.58
N TYR A 2 17.23 -10.28 -38.53
CA TYR A 2 16.55 -8.96 -38.59
C TYR A 2 15.01 -9.03 -38.63
N MET A 3 14.41 -9.93 -39.44
CA MET A 3 12.95 -10.11 -39.48
C MET A 3 12.34 -10.53 -38.12
N LYS A 4 13.00 -11.42 -37.36
CA LYS A 4 12.53 -11.82 -36.02
C LYS A 4 12.63 -10.67 -35.00
N LEU A 5 13.62 -9.78 -35.14
CA LEU A 5 13.77 -8.60 -34.29
C LEU A 5 12.74 -7.51 -34.63
N ALA A 6 12.47 -7.29 -35.92
CA ALA A 6 11.43 -6.38 -36.39
C ALA A 6 10.03 -6.85 -35.95
N TYR A 7 9.72 -8.13 -36.14
CA TYR A 7 8.45 -8.73 -35.71
C TYR A 7 8.25 -8.65 -34.18
N LYS A 8 9.30 -8.93 -33.39
CA LYS A 8 9.25 -8.81 -31.92
C LYS A 8 9.11 -7.36 -31.44
N LYS A 9 9.61 -6.39 -32.21
CA LYS A 9 9.47 -4.96 -31.92
C LYS A 9 8.06 -4.47 -32.26
N SER A 10 7.50 -4.89 -33.40
CA SER A 10 6.10 -4.60 -33.81
C SER A 10 5.10 -5.09 -32.75
N ASN A 11 5.15 -6.38 -32.41
CA ASN A 11 4.23 -6.96 -31.39
C ASN A 11 4.33 -6.28 -30.02
N ARG A 12 5.47 -5.67 -29.69
CA ARG A 12 5.63 -4.93 -28.43
C ARG A 12 4.97 -3.55 -28.47
N ILE A 13 5.03 -2.88 -29.62
CA ILE A 13 4.38 -1.59 -29.84
C ILE A 13 2.86 -1.79 -29.80
N ASP A 14 2.35 -2.77 -30.54
CA ASP A 14 0.92 -3.09 -30.60
C ASP A 14 0.35 -3.41 -29.21
N ASN A 15 1.08 -4.20 -28.42
CA ASN A 15 0.70 -4.52 -27.03
C ASN A 15 0.75 -3.31 -26.09
N ASN A 16 1.66 -2.36 -26.31
CA ASN A 16 1.70 -1.13 -25.51
C ASN A 16 0.55 -0.18 -25.87
N ILE A 17 0.20 -0.05 -27.15
CA ILE A 17 -0.96 0.73 -27.60
C ILE A 17 -2.25 0.13 -27.02
N PHE A 18 -2.40 -1.20 -27.09
CA PHE A 18 -3.54 -1.88 -26.48
C PHE A 18 -3.66 -1.58 -24.98
N LYS A 19 -2.56 -1.66 -24.23
CA LYS A 19 -2.55 -1.32 -22.79
C LYS A 19 -2.87 0.14 -22.52
N LEU A 20 -2.39 1.07 -23.34
CA LEU A 20 -2.73 2.49 -23.23
C LEU A 20 -4.25 2.69 -23.34
N ILE A 21 -4.87 2.06 -24.34
CA ILE A 21 -6.33 2.10 -24.53
C ILE A 21 -7.05 1.53 -23.30
N LEU A 22 -6.59 0.39 -22.76
CA LEU A 22 -7.17 -0.19 -21.55
C LEU A 22 -7.06 0.75 -20.34
N PHE A 23 -5.92 1.41 -20.13
CA PHE A 23 -5.75 2.36 -19.04
C PHE A 23 -6.66 3.58 -19.18
N LEU A 24 -6.79 4.12 -20.40
CA LEU A 24 -7.73 5.20 -20.68
C LEU A 24 -9.17 4.76 -20.39
N LEU A 25 -9.56 3.57 -20.83
CA LEU A 25 -10.90 3.04 -20.58
C LEU A 25 -11.16 2.85 -19.08
N ILE A 26 -10.18 2.34 -18.32
CA ILE A 26 -10.26 2.26 -16.86
C ILE A 26 -10.44 3.64 -16.23
N LYS A 27 -9.67 4.65 -16.67
CA LYS A 27 -9.79 6.04 -16.19
C LYS A 27 -11.18 6.60 -16.44
N TRP A 28 -11.70 6.48 -17.66
CA TRP A 28 -13.03 6.98 -18.00
C TRP A 28 -14.14 6.26 -17.22
N LEU A 29 -14.05 4.94 -17.07
CA LEU A 29 -14.96 4.18 -16.22
C LEU A 29 -14.90 4.67 -14.77
N TYR A 30 -13.70 4.88 -14.23
CA TYR A 30 -13.49 5.39 -12.89
C TYR A 30 -14.14 6.77 -12.68
N ILE A 31 -13.94 7.71 -13.60
CA ILE A 31 -14.55 9.05 -13.54
C ILE A 31 -16.08 8.92 -13.57
N TYR A 32 -16.61 8.16 -14.53
CA TYR A 32 -18.05 7.97 -14.69
C TYR A 32 -18.72 7.42 -13.42
N ILE A 33 -18.20 6.31 -12.86
CA ILE A 33 -18.78 5.72 -11.64
C ILE A 33 -18.62 6.65 -10.45
N THR A 34 -17.52 7.42 -10.38
CA THR A 34 -17.24 8.32 -9.27
C THR A 34 -18.26 9.45 -9.25
N ILE A 35 -18.47 10.13 -10.38
CA ILE A 35 -19.49 11.17 -10.52
C ILE A 35 -20.87 10.58 -10.23
N SER A 36 -21.23 9.49 -10.91
CA SER A 36 -22.58 8.94 -10.82
C SER A 36 -22.97 8.51 -9.40
N ILE A 37 -22.03 7.97 -8.63
CA ILE A 37 -22.29 7.42 -7.29
C ILE A 37 -22.14 8.47 -6.19
N LEU A 38 -21.11 9.32 -6.27
CA LEU A 38 -20.79 10.25 -5.18
C LEU A 38 -21.47 11.61 -5.32
N TYR A 39 -21.80 12.06 -6.53
CA TYR A 39 -22.52 13.32 -6.71
C TYR A 39 -23.83 13.38 -5.91
N PRO A 40 -24.71 12.37 -5.86
CA PRO A 40 -25.92 12.48 -5.04
C PRO A 40 -25.70 12.39 -3.52
N LEU A 41 -24.46 12.24 -3.03
CA LEU A 41 -24.15 11.99 -1.63
C LEU A 41 -23.33 13.12 -1.02
N ASN A 42 -23.54 13.39 0.27
CA ASN A 42 -22.72 14.34 1.03
C ASN A 42 -21.70 13.60 1.91
N TYR A 43 -20.61 14.28 2.25
CA TYR A 43 -19.59 13.79 3.18
C TYR A 43 -19.19 14.86 4.18
N GLY A 44 -19.76 14.77 5.38
CA GLY A 44 -19.74 15.89 6.32
C GLY A 44 -20.28 17.15 5.66
N LEU A 45 -19.49 18.22 5.67
CA LEU A 45 -19.82 19.51 5.09
C LEU A 45 -19.63 19.58 3.57
N HIS A 46 -18.91 18.62 2.99
CA HIS A 46 -18.66 18.61 1.56
C HIS A 46 -19.87 18.03 0.83
N GLN A 47 -20.64 18.92 0.21
CA GLN A 47 -21.67 18.54 -0.74
C GLN A 47 -21.05 17.73 -1.88
N HIS A 48 -21.76 16.70 -2.35
CA HIS A 48 -21.33 15.90 -3.50
C HIS A 48 -19.94 15.26 -3.33
N TYR A 49 -19.48 15.01 -2.09
CA TYR A 49 -18.09 14.59 -1.80
C TYR A 49 -17.02 15.55 -2.34
N GLY A 50 -17.35 16.83 -2.51
CA GLY A 50 -16.46 17.82 -3.13
C GLY A 50 -16.40 17.76 -4.66
N ILE A 51 -17.29 17.00 -5.31
CA ILE A 51 -17.33 16.92 -6.77
C ILE A 51 -17.81 18.24 -7.36
N ASN A 52 -16.95 18.83 -8.17
CA ASN A 52 -17.20 19.96 -9.04
C ASN A 52 -16.49 19.68 -10.38
N PHE A 53 -17.17 18.96 -11.28
CA PHE A 53 -16.50 18.39 -12.44
C PHE A 53 -16.20 19.46 -13.51
N ASN A 54 -14.92 19.64 -13.83
CA ASN A 54 -14.44 20.57 -14.85
C ASN A 54 -13.96 19.84 -16.11
N VAL A 55 -14.72 19.99 -17.20
CA VAL A 55 -14.46 19.33 -18.49
C VAL A 55 -13.13 19.79 -19.12
N VAL A 56 -12.78 21.07 -19.02
CA VAL A 56 -11.54 21.61 -19.60
C VAL A 56 -10.32 21.02 -18.89
N LYS A 57 -10.37 20.97 -17.55
CA LYS A 57 -9.31 20.31 -16.76
C LYS A 57 -9.23 18.81 -17.05
N GLU A 58 -10.36 18.15 -17.31
CA GLU A 58 -10.37 16.73 -17.67
C GLU A 58 -9.66 16.44 -19.01
N VAL A 59 -9.83 17.33 -20.00
CA VAL A 59 -9.11 17.22 -21.29
C VAL A 59 -7.60 17.34 -21.05
N ILE A 60 -7.17 18.36 -20.29
CA ILE A 60 -5.76 18.58 -19.96
C ILE A 60 -5.20 17.38 -19.17
N ALA A 61 -5.91 16.93 -18.13
CA ALA A 61 -5.53 15.80 -17.30
C ALA A 61 -5.39 14.51 -18.13
N SER A 62 -6.29 14.28 -19.10
CA SER A 62 -6.23 13.13 -20.01
C SER A 62 -5.03 13.16 -20.96
N VAL A 63 -4.63 14.34 -21.43
CA VAL A 63 -3.41 14.49 -22.24
C VAL A 63 -2.17 14.14 -21.41
N ILE A 64 -2.05 14.71 -20.19
CA ILE A 64 -0.96 14.42 -19.27
C ILE A 64 -0.93 12.92 -18.92
N PHE A 65 -2.10 12.34 -18.59
CA PHE A 65 -2.25 10.92 -18.30
C PHE A 65 -1.77 10.04 -19.44
N SER A 66 -2.09 10.40 -20.69
CA SER A 66 -1.66 9.65 -21.87
C SER A 66 -0.14 9.69 -22.04
N MET A 67 0.47 10.87 -21.88
CA MET A 67 1.93 11.03 -21.93
C MET A 67 2.63 10.20 -20.84
N GLU A 68 2.17 10.28 -19.60
CA GLU A 68 2.72 9.51 -18.48
C GLU A 68 2.48 8.01 -18.64
N THR A 69 1.32 7.59 -19.16
CA THR A 69 1.05 6.17 -19.44
C THR A 69 2.01 5.62 -20.49
N ILE A 70 2.29 6.38 -21.56
CA ILE A 70 3.28 6.00 -22.56
C ILE A 70 4.67 5.87 -21.91
N PHE A 71 5.07 6.84 -21.10
CA PHE A 71 6.34 6.79 -20.37
C PHE A 71 6.41 5.57 -19.44
N PHE A 72 5.34 5.29 -18.69
CA PHE A 72 5.19 4.11 -17.83
C PHE A 72 5.37 2.80 -18.62
N LEU A 73 4.71 2.65 -19.77
CA LEU A 73 4.72 1.42 -20.58
C LEU A 73 6.03 1.17 -21.35
N VAL A 74 6.72 2.23 -21.76
CA VAL A 74 7.99 2.11 -22.51
C VAL A 74 9.16 1.80 -21.57
N THR A 75 9.11 2.39 -20.39
CA THR A 75 10.22 2.34 -19.44
C THR A 75 10.31 0.94 -18.79
N LYS A 76 11.53 0.44 -18.60
CA LYS A 76 11.79 -0.90 -18.02
C LYS A 76 12.04 -0.80 -16.51
N ARG A 77 11.74 -1.89 -15.79
CA ARG A 77 11.97 -2.02 -14.34
C ARG A 77 13.10 -3.01 -14.04
N LYS A 78 13.74 -2.88 -12.88
CA LYS A 78 14.92 -3.69 -12.50
C LYS A 78 14.50 -5.04 -11.93
N SER A 79 13.38 -5.11 -11.21
CA SER A 79 12.89 -6.33 -10.59
C SER A 79 11.39 -6.54 -10.80
N GLU A 80 10.94 -7.79 -10.65
CA GLU A 80 9.52 -8.12 -10.68
C GLU A 80 8.75 -7.40 -9.57
N PHE A 81 9.35 -7.23 -8.38
CA PHE A 81 8.74 -6.48 -7.27
C PHE A 81 8.42 -5.04 -7.67
N GLU A 82 9.40 -4.32 -8.22
CA GLU A 82 9.22 -2.93 -8.67
C GLU A 82 8.19 -2.82 -9.80
N GLU A 83 8.17 -3.79 -10.73
CA GLU A 83 7.16 -3.85 -11.78
C GLU A 83 5.76 -3.97 -11.20
N ILE A 84 5.53 -4.94 -10.31
CA ILE A 84 4.24 -5.16 -9.66
C ILE A 84 3.82 -3.95 -8.83
N LEU A 85 4.73 -3.44 -7.99
CA LEU A 85 4.48 -2.28 -7.13
C LEU A 85 4.06 -1.06 -7.96
N LEU A 86 4.76 -0.76 -9.05
CA LEU A 86 4.42 0.39 -9.86
C LEU A 86 3.12 0.18 -10.62
N TYR A 87 2.79 -1.02 -11.09
CA TYR A 87 1.45 -1.30 -11.65
C TYR A 87 0.35 -1.09 -10.60
N MET A 88 0.58 -1.46 -9.33
CA MET A 88 -0.38 -1.22 -8.24
C MET A 88 -0.55 0.27 -7.98
N LEU A 89 0.55 1.03 -7.85
CA LEU A 89 0.49 2.47 -7.68
C LEU A 89 -0.14 3.16 -8.89
N PHE A 90 0.14 2.71 -10.12
CA PHE A 90 -0.46 3.29 -11.32
C PHE A 90 -1.99 3.16 -11.30
N ILE A 91 -2.49 1.97 -10.99
CA ILE A 91 -3.94 1.68 -10.97
C ILE A 91 -4.63 2.30 -9.74
N MET A 92 -4.06 2.10 -8.55
CA MET A 92 -4.69 2.46 -7.27
C MET A 92 -4.49 3.94 -6.90
N TYR A 93 -3.41 4.57 -7.40
CA TYR A 93 -3.07 5.94 -7.05
C TYR A 93 -3.10 6.88 -8.24
N TYR A 94 -2.39 6.59 -9.32
CA TYR A 94 -2.21 7.57 -10.39
C TYR A 94 -3.47 7.82 -11.21
N ILE A 95 -4.22 6.76 -11.58
CA ILE A 95 -5.52 6.91 -12.24
C ILE A 95 -6.44 7.84 -11.42
N PRO A 96 -6.68 7.59 -10.12
CA PRO A 96 -7.52 8.50 -9.34
C PRO A 96 -6.86 9.86 -9.08
N LEU A 97 -5.54 9.96 -8.89
CA LEU A 97 -4.84 11.22 -8.64
C LEU A 97 -4.91 12.16 -9.86
N ASN A 98 -4.72 11.63 -11.06
CA ASN A 98 -4.86 12.43 -12.26
C ASN A 98 -6.32 12.86 -12.48
N SER A 99 -7.27 11.97 -12.19
CA SER A 99 -8.71 12.24 -12.34
C SER A 99 -9.26 13.20 -11.28
N ILE A 100 -8.69 13.24 -10.06
CA ILE A 100 -9.24 14.06 -8.98
C ILE A 100 -9.19 15.55 -9.33
N ALA A 101 -8.15 15.98 -10.07
CA ALA A 101 -7.95 17.38 -10.43
C ALA A 101 -9.12 17.96 -11.24
N SER A 102 -9.73 17.16 -12.12
CA SER A 102 -10.93 17.54 -12.85
C SER A 102 -12.22 17.26 -12.08
N LEU A 103 -12.26 16.21 -11.27
CA LEU A 103 -13.44 15.84 -10.46
C LEU A 103 -13.81 16.88 -9.41
N VAL A 104 -12.83 17.55 -8.79
CA VAL A 104 -13.07 18.54 -7.73
C VAL A 104 -12.68 19.97 -8.12
N ASP A 105 -12.42 20.21 -9.41
CA ASP A 105 -11.96 21.48 -9.94
C ASP A 105 -10.68 22.03 -9.27
N ALA A 106 -9.74 21.15 -8.90
CA ALA A 106 -8.51 21.54 -8.21
C ALA A 106 -7.64 22.52 -9.03
N SER A 107 -6.74 23.26 -8.38
CA SER A 107 -5.89 24.24 -9.06
C SER A 107 -5.00 23.61 -10.14
N TYR A 108 -4.63 24.38 -11.16
CA TYR A 108 -3.70 23.93 -12.20
C TYR A 108 -2.32 23.57 -11.64
N GLU A 109 -1.90 24.26 -10.58
CA GLU A 109 -0.67 23.96 -9.86
C GLU A 109 -0.72 22.57 -9.21
N PHE A 110 -1.82 22.23 -8.54
CA PHE A 110 -2.02 20.88 -7.99
C PHE A 110 -1.93 19.83 -9.09
N LEU A 111 -2.62 20.04 -10.22
CA LEU A 111 -2.56 19.13 -11.37
C LEU A 111 -1.11 18.95 -11.83
N LEU A 112 -0.37 20.03 -12.04
CA LEU A 112 1.03 19.98 -12.50
C LEU A 112 1.93 19.26 -11.48
N PHE A 113 1.88 19.65 -10.21
CA PHE A 113 2.76 19.13 -9.17
C PHE A 113 2.49 17.67 -8.82
N SER A 114 1.22 17.26 -8.79
CA SER A 114 0.84 15.87 -8.50
C SER A 114 1.25 14.91 -9.62
N ASN A 115 1.11 15.33 -10.89
CA ASN A 115 1.58 14.57 -12.04
C ASN A 115 3.12 14.56 -12.11
N LEU A 116 3.80 15.69 -11.88
CA LEU A 116 5.27 15.73 -11.77
C LEU A 116 5.80 14.78 -10.70
N PHE A 117 5.17 14.77 -9.52
CA PHE A 117 5.53 13.86 -8.43
C PHE A 117 5.44 12.39 -8.86
N PHE A 118 4.34 11.99 -9.51
CA PHE A 118 4.17 10.60 -9.94
C PHE A 118 5.10 10.23 -11.09
N PHE A 119 5.31 11.14 -12.04
CA PHE A 119 6.33 11.00 -13.07
C PHE A 119 7.71 10.73 -12.45
N LEU A 120 8.09 11.48 -11.41
CA LEU A 120 9.35 11.27 -10.68
C LEU A 120 9.40 9.92 -9.97
N ILE A 121 8.28 9.38 -9.48
CA ILE A 121 8.22 8.01 -8.94
C ILE A 121 8.54 6.99 -10.05
N ILE A 122 7.88 7.10 -11.21
CA ILE A 122 8.15 6.22 -12.36
C ILE A 122 9.62 6.33 -12.75
N PHE A 123 10.14 7.55 -12.84
CA PHE A 123 11.53 7.84 -13.21
C PHE A 123 12.52 7.23 -12.20
N ALA A 124 12.36 7.50 -10.89
CA ALA A 124 13.26 7.04 -9.84
C ALA A 124 13.32 5.50 -9.78
N ILE A 125 12.18 4.83 -9.92
CA ILE A 125 12.11 3.36 -9.96
C ILE A 125 12.78 2.78 -11.20
N SER A 126 12.74 3.51 -12.31
CA SER A 126 13.17 2.98 -13.60
C SER A 126 14.59 3.31 -14.02
N CYS A 127 15.11 4.49 -13.66
CA CYS A 127 16.36 5.00 -14.21
C CYS A 127 17.61 4.58 -13.40
N TYR A 128 17.46 4.14 -12.15
CA TYR A 128 18.61 3.75 -11.32
C TYR A 128 19.09 2.30 -11.58
N ARG A 129 19.90 2.13 -12.62
CA ARG A 129 20.39 0.83 -13.11
C ARG A 129 21.77 0.47 -12.53
N LYS A 130 21.84 -0.11 -11.32
CA LYS A 130 23.01 -0.94 -10.96
C LYS A 130 22.80 -2.39 -11.37
N ARG A 131 23.49 -2.76 -12.46
CA ARG A 131 23.66 -4.12 -12.99
C ARG A 131 24.57 -4.90 -12.03
N THR A 132 24.08 -5.95 -11.38
CA THR A 132 24.93 -6.96 -10.73
C THR A 132 24.32 -8.34 -11.01
N VAL A 133 24.76 -9.03 -12.07
CA VAL A 133 25.92 -9.96 -12.12
C VAL A 133 25.58 -11.34 -11.51
N CYS A 134 25.41 -12.27 -12.44
CA CYS A 134 25.70 -13.71 -12.48
C CYS A 134 24.90 -14.76 -11.68
N ASP A 135 24.47 -15.75 -12.45
CA ASP A 135 23.62 -16.91 -12.21
C ASP A 135 24.22 -18.03 -11.34
N THR A 136 25.45 -17.91 -10.83
CA THR A 136 26.11 -18.98 -10.06
C THR A 136 25.65 -19.10 -8.60
N LYS A 137 24.79 -18.19 -8.10
CA LYS A 137 24.23 -18.23 -6.73
C LYS A 137 23.01 -19.16 -6.55
N LYS A 138 22.48 -19.78 -7.62
CA LYS A 138 21.16 -20.46 -7.60
C LYS A 138 21.06 -21.65 -6.63
N LEU A 139 22.03 -22.57 -6.60
CA LEU A 139 21.95 -23.77 -5.73
C LEU A 139 22.23 -23.48 -4.24
N TYR A 140 23.21 -22.62 -3.93
CA TYR A 140 23.49 -22.15 -2.57
C TYR A 140 22.32 -21.34 -1.98
N ASN A 141 21.58 -20.62 -2.83
CA ASN A 141 20.39 -19.88 -2.43
C ASN A 141 19.18 -20.76 -2.08
N ILE A 142 19.05 -21.97 -2.65
CA ILE A 142 17.89 -22.85 -2.37
C ILE A 142 17.95 -23.41 -0.94
N GLY A 143 19.09 -23.98 -0.52
CA GLY A 143 19.28 -24.44 0.85
C GLY A 143 19.19 -23.30 1.88
N LYS A 144 19.71 -22.12 1.54
CA LYS A 144 19.60 -20.89 2.34
C LYS A 144 18.14 -20.43 2.47
N ARG A 145 17.35 -20.49 1.39
CA ARG A 145 15.92 -20.14 1.33
C ARG A 145 15.07 -21.06 2.19
N ILE A 146 15.39 -22.36 2.26
CA ILE A 146 14.66 -23.32 3.10
C ILE A 146 14.90 -23.04 4.60
N ILE A 147 16.15 -22.87 5.04
CA ILE A 147 16.48 -22.63 6.45
C ILE A 147 15.99 -21.25 6.92
N LEU A 148 16.17 -20.21 6.09
CA LEU A 148 15.68 -18.86 6.36
C LEU A 148 14.16 -18.86 6.58
N SER A 149 13.43 -19.62 5.76
CA SER A 149 11.97 -19.74 5.90
C SER A 149 11.53 -20.44 7.20
N LYS A 150 12.36 -21.26 7.86
CA LYS A 150 12.00 -21.92 9.13
C LYS A 150 12.07 -20.95 10.31
N LYS A 151 13.16 -20.18 10.45
CA LYS A 151 13.33 -19.23 11.56
C LYS A 151 12.31 -18.09 11.51
N ILE A 152 12.11 -17.50 10.34
CA ILE A 152 11.12 -16.43 10.16
C ILE A 152 9.72 -16.95 10.44
N ARG A 153 9.40 -18.17 10.01
CA ARG A 153 8.12 -18.81 10.34
C ARG A 153 7.91 -18.95 11.84
N MET A 154 8.95 -19.32 12.59
CA MET A 154 8.89 -19.43 14.04
C MET A 154 8.69 -18.07 14.71
N VAL A 155 9.35 -17.02 14.22
CA VAL A 155 9.15 -15.64 14.70
C VAL A 155 7.73 -15.16 14.41
N CYS A 156 7.24 -15.33 13.18
CA CYS A 156 5.87 -14.96 12.85
C CYS A 156 4.85 -15.79 13.63
N PHE A 157 5.11 -17.08 13.86
CA PHE A 157 4.27 -17.91 14.72
C PHE A 157 4.24 -17.37 16.15
N ALA A 158 5.40 -17.03 16.73
CA ALA A 158 5.48 -16.47 18.08
C ALA A 158 4.72 -15.14 18.19
N VAL A 159 4.85 -14.25 17.20
CA VAL A 159 4.11 -12.98 17.14
C VAL A 159 2.60 -13.24 17.05
N CYS A 160 2.15 -14.09 16.12
CA CYS A 160 0.73 -14.40 15.97
C CYS A 160 0.16 -15.06 17.23
N PHE A 161 0.90 -15.98 17.84
CA PHE A 161 0.48 -16.68 19.04
C PHE A 161 0.42 -15.74 20.24
N ALA A 162 1.43 -14.90 20.45
CA ALA A 162 1.43 -13.88 21.50
C ALA A 162 0.27 -12.90 21.33
N PHE A 163 -0.06 -12.50 20.10
CA PHE A 163 -1.21 -11.64 19.85
C PHE A 163 -2.55 -12.33 20.18
N ILE A 164 -2.69 -13.62 19.85
CA ILE A 164 -3.88 -14.41 20.22
C ILE A 164 -4.01 -14.49 21.74
N LEU A 165 -2.92 -14.74 22.46
CA LEU A 165 -2.92 -14.75 23.93
C LEU A 165 -3.30 -13.38 24.50
N TYR A 166 -2.77 -12.30 23.93
CA TYR A 166 -3.16 -10.94 24.31
C TYR A 166 -4.67 -10.73 24.11
N LYS A 167 -5.22 -11.10 22.95
CA LYS A 167 -6.66 -11.03 22.70
C LYS A 167 -7.45 -11.78 23.77
N ILE A 168 -7.06 -13.02 24.08
CA ILE A 168 -7.73 -13.84 25.10
C ILE A 168 -7.65 -13.18 26.47
N SER A 169 -6.52 -12.57 26.83
CA SER A 169 -6.39 -11.84 28.09
C SER A 169 -7.24 -10.56 28.13
N PHE A 170 -7.50 -9.93 26.98
CA PHE A 170 -8.21 -8.66 26.88
C PHE A 170 -9.73 -8.83 26.87
N ASN A 171 -10.27 -9.75 26.05
CA ASN A 171 -11.71 -9.95 25.88
C ASN A 171 -12.14 -11.42 25.87
N GLY A 172 -11.31 -12.33 26.40
CA GLY A 172 -11.62 -13.76 26.43
C GLY A 172 -11.71 -14.38 25.03
N LEU A 173 -12.59 -15.37 24.88
CA LEU A 173 -12.80 -16.06 23.60
C LEU A 173 -13.87 -15.42 22.71
N ASP A 174 -14.39 -14.24 23.07
CA ASP A 174 -15.48 -13.61 22.32
C ASP A 174 -15.00 -13.03 20.99
N PHE A 175 -15.59 -13.49 19.89
CA PHE A 175 -15.30 -12.98 18.54
C PHE A 175 -16.53 -12.23 18.00
N SER A 176 -16.46 -10.90 17.95
CA SER A 176 -17.48 -10.08 17.30
C SER A 176 -17.16 -9.92 15.81
N LEU A 177 -17.74 -10.79 14.97
CA LEU A 177 -17.53 -10.78 13.51
C LEU A 177 -18.55 -9.92 12.74
N SER A 178 -19.28 -9.04 13.41
CA SER A 178 -20.26 -8.16 12.75
C SER A 178 -19.55 -7.23 11.75
N MET A 179 -19.95 -7.30 10.47
CA MET A 179 -19.40 -6.47 9.37
C MET A 179 -20.25 -5.23 9.06
N SER A 180 -21.41 -5.08 9.69
CA SER A 180 -22.42 -4.06 9.40
C SER A 180 -22.92 -3.37 10.68
N GLY A 181 -23.18 -2.06 10.58
CA GLY A 181 -23.89 -1.28 11.59
C GLY A 181 -23.01 -0.46 12.54
N ASP A 182 -23.67 0.31 13.40
CA ASP A 182 -23.09 1.17 14.44
C ASP A 182 -22.38 0.38 15.53
N TYR A 183 -22.75 -0.89 15.71
CA TYR A 183 -22.11 -1.81 16.65
C TYR A 183 -20.60 -1.99 16.42
N VAL A 184 -20.15 -1.88 15.16
CA VAL A 184 -18.73 -1.94 14.80
C VAL A 184 -17.98 -0.70 15.30
N TYR A 185 -18.64 0.47 15.27
CA TYR A 185 -18.07 1.74 15.72
C TYR A 185 -18.16 1.89 17.24
N THR A 186 -19.24 1.44 17.88
CA THR A 186 -19.36 1.44 19.35
C THR A 186 -18.36 0.47 19.99
N ASN A 187 -18.21 -0.76 19.47
CA ASN A 187 -17.15 -1.67 19.92
C ASN A 187 -15.76 -1.09 19.71
N ARG A 188 -15.57 -0.32 18.64
CA ARG A 188 -14.29 0.34 18.38
C ARG A 188 -14.01 1.46 19.37
N LEU A 189 -15.02 2.26 19.73
CA LEU A 189 -14.89 3.33 20.73
C LEU A 189 -14.62 2.74 22.12
N SER A 190 -15.40 1.76 22.57
CA SER A 190 -15.23 1.11 23.86
C SER A 190 -13.87 0.40 23.98
N ASN A 191 -13.46 -0.32 22.92
CA ASN A 191 -12.15 -0.96 22.90
C ASN A 191 -11.02 0.07 22.83
N HIS A 192 -11.17 1.18 22.10
CA HIS A 192 -10.14 2.23 22.06
C HIS A 192 -9.92 2.86 23.45
N GLU A 193 -10.98 3.17 24.18
CA GLU A 193 -10.87 3.73 25.53
C GLU A 193 -10.20 2.73 26.50
N ALA A 194 -10.62 1.46 26.47
CA ALA A 194 -9.98 0.40 27.27
C ALA A 194 -8.49 0.23 26.92
N ILE A 195 -8.15 0.26 25.63
CA ILE A 195 -6.76 0.15 25.14
C ILE A 195 -5.91 1.35 25.58
N GLN A 196 -6.46 2.58 25.54
CA GLN A 196 -5.72 3.77 25.99
C GLN A 196 -5.38 3.70 27.48
N ILE A 197 -6.27 3.13 28.30
CA ILE A 197 -6.03 2.92 29.73
C ILE A 197 -4.95 1.84 29.93
N SER A 198 -5.02 0.72 29.19
CA SER A 198 -4.03 -0.37 29.24
C SER A 198 -2.66 -0.01 28.67
N ARG A 199 -2.53 1.10 27.92
CA ARG A 199 -1.27 1.56 27.32
C ARG A 199 -0.33 2.30 28.27
N LYS A 200 -0.70 2.46 29.55
CA LYS A 200 0.16 3.09 30.56
C LYS A 200 1.28 2.13 31.00
N GLY A 201 2.54 2.55 30.85
CA GLY A 201 3.72 1.81 31.29
C GLY A 201 4.39 0.94 30.23
N ILE A 202 5.42 0.20 30.63
CA ILE A 202 6.28 -0.61 29.73
C ILE A 202 5.50 -1.73 29.04
N THR A 203 4.56 -2.36 29.74
CA THR A 203 3.69 -3.42 29.20
C THR A 203 2.82 -2.90 28.06
N GLY A 204 2.26 -1.70 28.20
CA GLY A 204 1.48 -1.03 27.16
C GLY A 204 2.27 -0.77 25.87
N ILE A 205 3.53 -0.38 26.00
CA ILE A 205 4.45 -0.18 24.85
C ILE A 205 4.70 -1.52 24.14
N LEU A 206 4.99 -2.58 24.90
CA LEU A 206 5.23 -3.91 24.32
C LEU A 206 3.99 -4.46 23.59
N ILE A 207 2.80 -4.25 24.17
CA ILE A 207 1.55 -4.61 23.52
C ILE A 207 1.39 -3.82 22.21
N THR A 208 1.59 -2.51 22.22
CA THR A 208 1.49 -1.67 21.01
C THR A 208 2.44 -2.16 19.91
N ILE A 209 3.69 -2.49 20.24
CA ILE A 209 4.66 -3.05 19.29
C ILE A 209 4.18 -4.41 18.74
N LEU A 210 3.64 -5.28 19.61
CA LEU A 210 3.11 -6.58 19.20
C LEU A 210 1.91 -6.43 18.25
N GLU A 211 0.98 -5.53 18.57
CA GLU A 211 -0.16 -5.17 17.73
C GLU A 211 0.33 -4.73 16.36
N ASP A 212 1.27 -3.79 16.31
CA ASP A 212 1.79 -3.21 15.08
C ASP A 212 2.47 -4.25 14.18
N ILE A 213 3.33 -5.10 14.74
CA ILE A 213 4.02 -6.16 13.98
C ILE A 213 3.02 -7.22 13.50
N ALA A 214 2.04 -7.59 14.32
CA ALA A 214 1.05 -8.62 13.98
C ALA A 214 0.23 -8.26 12.73
N THR A 215 0.00 -6.97 12.47
CA THR A 215 -0.74 -6.45 11.31
C THR A 215 -0.27 -7.06 9.99
N TYR A 216 1.05 -7.08 9.76
CA TYR A 216 1.62 -7.64 8.53
C TYR A 216 2.28 -9.01 8.74
N ALA A 217 2.72 -9.34 9.95
CA ALA A 217 3.28 -10.65 10.23
C ALA A 217 2.25 -11.77 10.03
N ALA A 218 0.98 -11.58 10.42
CA ALA A 218 -0.06 -12.60 10.29
C ALA A 218 -0.39 -12.95 8.82
N PRO A 219 -0.72 -11.99 7.92
CA PRO A 219 -0.98 -12.31 6.52
C PRO A 219 0.28 -12.77 5.77
N PHE A 220 1.47 -12.25 6.12
CA PHE A 220 2.75 -12.77 5.61
C PHE A 220 2.95 -14.23 6.02
N TYR A 221 2.67 -14.57 7.27
CA TYR A 221 2.80 -15.93 7.78
C TYR A 221 1.79 -16.87 7.12
N LEU A 222 0.54 -16.44 6.94
CA LEU A 222 -0.48 -17.19 6.22
C LEU A 222 0.02 -17.60 4.83
N LEU A 223 0.56 -16.65 4.07
CA LEU A 223 1.08 -16.91 2.72
C LEU A 223 2.21 -17.95 2.75
N VAL A 224 3.18 -17.81 3.65
CA VAL A 224 4.30 -18.75 3.79
C VAL A 224 3.81 -20.13 4.27
N ALA A 225 2.81 -20.18 5.15
CA ALA A 225 2.24 -21.42 5.66
C ALA A 225 1.48 -22.20 4.58
N ILE A 226 0.71 -21.50 3.73
CA ILE A 226 0.02 -22.09 2.57
C ILE A 226 1.04 -22.67 1.58
N GLN A 227 2.08 -21.91 1.21
CA GLN A 227 3.14 -22.39 0.32
C GLN A 227 3.83 -23.67 0.82
N ARG A 228 3.95 -23.81 2.14
CA ARG A 228 4.59 -24.95 2.79
C ARG A 228 3.59 -26.05 3.18
N LYS A 229 2.30 -25.88 2.88
CA LYS A 229 1.20 -26.79 3.24
C LYS A 229 1.19 -27.12 4.75
N LYS A 230 1.47 -26.13 5.60
CA LYS A 230 1.51 -26.29 7.07
C LYS A 230 0.21 -25.83 7.71
N ILE A 231 -0.72 -26.76 7.89
CA ILE A 231 -2.09 -26.50 8.39
C ILE A 231 -2.09 -25.74 9.71
N GLY A 232 -1.28 -26.15 10.70
CA GLY A 232 -1.21 -25.45 11.99
C GLY A 232 -0.80 -23.97 11.85
N GLY A 233 0.10 -23.64 10.92
CA GLY A 233 0.47 -22.26 10.66
C GLY A 233 -0.64 -21.46 9.97
N ILE A 234 -1.40 -22.11 9.09
CA ILE A 234 -2.57 -21.51 8.43
C ILE A 234 -3.63 -21.15 9.48
N LEU A 235 -3.97 -22.11 10.37
CA LEU A 235 -4.95 -21.90 11.43
C LEU A 235 -4.55 -20.77 12.37
N VAL A 236 -3.30 -20.77 12.86
CA VAL A 236 -2.81 -19.70 13.75
C VAL A 236 -2.82 -18.33 13.06
N SER A 237 -2.47 -18.27 11.78
CA SER A 237 -2.49 -16.98 11.05
C SER A 237 -3.91 -16.45 10.84
N ILE A 238 -4.85 -17.33 10.46
CA ILE A 238 -6.27 -16.96 10.31
C ILE A 238 -6.84 -16.51 11.65
N LEU A 239 -6.62 -17.28 12.71
CA LEU A 239 -7.07 -16.93 14.07
C LEU A 239 -6.49 -15.57 14.49
N CYS A 240 -5.22 -15.31 14.24
CA CYS A 240 -4.61 -14.02 14.55
C CYS A 240 -5.28 -12.86 13.77
N ILE A 241 -5.56 -13.03 12.47
CA ILE A 241 -6.26 -12.02 11.67
C ILE A 241 -7.68 -11.78 12.19
N LEU A 242 -8.41 -12.84 12.56
CA LEU A 242 -9.75 -12.74 13.15
C LEU A 242 -9.71 -12.07 14.54
N SER A 243 -8.71 -12.41 15.37
CA SER A 243 -8.49 -11.80 16.69
C SER A 243 -8.25 -10.30 16.56
N ARG A 244 -7.45 -9.87 15.58
CA ARG A 244 -7.22 -8.45 15.30
C ARG A 244 -8.51 -7.75 14.92
N TYR A 245 -9.26 -8.33 13.98
CA TYR A 245 -10.53 -7.77 13.58
C TYR A 245 -11.49 -7.65 14.77
N SER A 246 -11.55 -8.64 15.64
CA SER A 246 -12.43 -8.63 16.82
C SER A 246 -12.09 -7.52 17.82
N ILE A 247 -10.82 -7.11 17.93
CA ILE A 247 -10.42 -6.03 18.84
C ILE A 247 -10.65 -4.66 18.18
N TYR A 248 -10.15 -4.45 16.96
CA TYR A 248 -10.12 -3.11 16.35
C TYR A 248 -11.26 -2.83 15.38
N SER A 249 -12.03 -3.85 15.00
CA SER A 249 -13.11 -3.74 14.01
C SER A 249 -12.64 -3.18 12.65
N MET A 250 -11.35 -3.34 12.34
CA MET A 250 -10.73 -2.81 11.11
C MET A 250 -10.98 -3.77 9.94
N LYS A 251 -11.96 -3.44 9.10
CA LYS A 251 -12.33 -4.25 7.92
C LYS A 251 -11.16 -4.51 6.95
N GLY A 252 -10.15 -3.63 6.94
CA GLY A 252 -8.93 -3.79 6.14
C GLY A 252 -8.16 -5.07 6.49
N ASP A 253 -8.11 -5.44 7.77
CA ASP A 253 -7.39 -6.63 8.23
C ASP A 253 -8.01 -7.91 7.67
N LEU A 254 -9.35 -7.97 7.60
CA LEU A 254 -10.06 -9.11 7.00
C LEU A 254 -9.91 -9.17 5.47
N LEU A 255 -9.79 -8.03 4.80
CA LEU A 255 -9.58 -7.98 3.35
C LEU A 255 -8.21 -8.54 2.93
N LEU A 256 -7.26 -8.70 3.85
CA LEU A 256 -5.98 -9.34 3.55
C LEU A 256 -6.10 -10.87 3.35
N LEU A 257 -7.12 -11.52 3.93
CA LEU A 257 -7.39 -12.96 3.73
C LEU A 257 -7.67 -13.31 2.26
N PRO A 258 -8.70 -12.73 1.59
CA PRO A 258 -8.97 -13.03 0.20
C PRO A 258 -7.82 -12.60 -0.72
N VAL A 259 -7.06 -11.55 -0.37
CA VAL A 259 -5.85 -11.15 -1.12
C VAL A 259 -4.78 -12.23 -1.10
N VAL A 260 -4.45 -12.79 0.07
CA VAL A 260 -3.46 -13.87 0.18
C VAL A 260 -3.90 -15.10 -0.60
N ILE A 261 -5.18 -15.46 -0.54
CA ILE A 261 -5.75 -16.59 -1.28
C ILE A 261 -5.66 -16.32 -2.80
N ALA A 262 -6.05 -15.14 -3.25
CA ALA A 262 -5.99 -14.75 -4.67
C ALA A 262 -4.55 -14.84 -5.20
N ILE A 263 -3.55 -14.34 -4.46
CA ILE A 263 -2.13 -14.45 -4.83
C ILE A 263 -1.70 -15.90 -4.96
N CYS A 264 -2.12 -16.77 -4.04
CA CYS A 264 -1.81 -18.20 -4.09
C CYS A 264 -2.40 -18.86 -5.35
N ILE A 265 -3.67 -18.57 -5.67
CA ILE A 265 -4.35 -19.12 -6.86
C ILE A 265 -3.65 -18.65 -8.14
N ILE A 266 -3.49 -17.33 -8.29
CA ILE A 266 -2.89 -16.70 -9.47
C ILE A 266 -1.48 -17.23 -9.75
N CYS A 267 -0.68 -17.43 -8.71
CA CYS A 267 0.71 -17.86 -8.88
C CYS A 267 0.88 -19.38 -8.98
N ASN A 268 -0.15 -20.17 -8.62
CA ASN A 268 -0.12 -21.62 -8.77
C ASN A 268 -0.53 -22.07 -10.18
N GLU A 269 -1.20 -21.22 -10.95
CA GLU A 269 -1.51 -21.54 -12.33
C GLU A 269 -0.22 -21.67 -13.16
N LYS A 270 -0.07 -22.82 -13.83
CA LYS A 270 1.04 -23.08 -14.78
C LYS A 270 0.96 -22.21 -16.03
N LYS A 271 -0.12 -21.43 -16.20
CA LYS A 271 -0.35 -20.60 -17.38
C LYS A 271 0.59 -19.39 -17.37
N LYS A 272 1.14 -19.10 -18.55
CA LYS A 272 2.16 -18.07 -18.81
C LYS A 272 1.60 -16.64 -18.85
N TYR A 273 0.53 -16.35 -18.10
CA TYR A 273 0.00 -14.99 -18.07
C TYR A 273 0.98 -14.09 -17.33
N ARG A 274 1.31 -12.96 -17.96
CA ARG A 274 2.10 -11.95 -17.28
C ARG A 274 1.22 -11.22 -16.25
N ILE A 275 1.77 -10.99 -15.06
CA ILE A 275 1.03 -10.43 -13.91
C ILE A 275 0.50 -9.02 -14.21
N ASP A 276 1.28 -8.22 -14.93
CA ASP A 276 0.87 -6.90 -15.41
C ASP A 276 -0.45 -6.94 -16.19
N ASN A 277 -0.61 -7.89 -17.12
CA ASN A 277 -1.86 -8.04 -17.88
C ASN A 277 -3.02 -8.45 -16.98
N LEU A 278 -2.77 -9.32 -15.99
CA LEU A 278 -3.80 -9.73 -15.04
C LEU A 278 -4.26 -8.55 -14.18
N MET A 279 -3.33 -7.70 -13.73
CA MET A 279 -3.66 -6.54 -12.92
C MET A 279 -4.52 -5.54 -13.69
N VAL A 280 -4.13 -5.18 -14.91
CA VAL A 280 -4.91 -4.27 -15.78
C VAL A 280 -6.28 -4.88 -16.11
N GLY A 281 -6.32 -6.17 -16.48
CA GLY A 281 -7.57 -6.88 -16.75
C GLY A 281 -8.49 -6.95 -15.53
N SER A 282 -7.95 -7.23 -14.34
CA SER A 282 -8.72 -7.30 -13.10
C SER A 282 -9.30 -5.94 -12.71
N ALA A 283 -8.53 -4.85 -12.86
CA ALA A 283 -9.02 -3.50 -12.63
C ALA A 283 -10.18 -3.17 -13.56
N LEU A 284 -10.05 -3.47 -14.86
CA LEU A 284 -11.11 -3.27 -15.84
C LEU A 284 -12.39 -4.05 -15.47
N VAL A 285 -12.26 -5.33 -15.12
CA VAL A 285 -13.42 -6.17 -14.73
C VAL A 285 -14.09 -5.61 -13.48
N VAL A 286 -13.32 -5.20 -12.47
CA VAL A 286 -13.85 -4.63 -11.23
C VAL A 286 -14.65 -3.35 -11.52
N PHE A 287 -14.06 -2.39 -12.23
CA PHE A 287 -14.74 -1.12 -12.53
C PHE A 287 -15.97 -1.33 -13.43
N THR A 288 -15.89 -2.21 -14.42
CA THR A 288 -17.03 -2.56 -15.29
C THR A 288 -18.15 -3.22 -14.49
N THR A 289 -17.81 -4.13 -13.58
CA THR A 289 -18.80 -4.82 -12.73
C THR A 289 -19.48 -3.83 -11.78
N ILE A 290 -18.73 -2.90 -11.20
CA ILE A 290 -19.30 -1.84 -10.37
C ILE A 290 -20.24 -0.95 -11.20
N ALA A 291 -19.85 -0.55 -12.40
CA ALA A 291 -20.69 0.25 -13.29
C ALA A 291 -21.99 -0.49 -13.64
N ILE A 292 -21.93 -1.78 -14.00
CA ILE A 292 -23.11 -2.60 -14.28
C ILE A 292 -24.02 -2.70 -13.05
N ILE A 293 -23.45 -2.97 -11.87
CA ILE A 293 -24.21 -3.07 -10.62
C ILE A 293 -24.92 -1.76 -10.30
N TRP A 294 -24.24 -0.63 -10.50
CA TRP A 294 -24.81 0.69 -10.30
C TRP A 294 -25.95 0.97 -11.27
N ILE A 295 -25.73 0.81 -12.58
CA ILE A 295 -26.72 1.10 -13.61
C ILE A 295 -27.96 0.22 -13.49
N LYS A 296 -27.79 -1.08 -13.17
CA LYS A 296 -28.91 -2.03 -13.12
C LYS A 296 -29.63 -2.09 -11.78
N PHE A 297 -28.93 -1.88 -10.68
CA PHE A 297 -29.49 -2.09 -9.34
C PHE A 297 -29.43 -0.86 -8.42
N GLY A 298 -28.78 0.25 -8.83
CA GLY A 298 -28.59 1.43 -7.99
C GLY A 298 -27.77 1.17 -6.71
N LYS A 299 -26.99 0.07 -6.67
CA LYS A 299 -26.28 -0.36 -5.45
C LYS A 299 -24.83 0.12 -5.45
N ALA A 300 -24.49 1.01 -4.53
CA ALA A 300 -23.12 1.57 -4.39
C ALA A 300 -22.22 0.83 -3.39
N ARG A 301 -22.65 -0.29 -2.78
CA ARG A 301 -21.94 -0.91 -1.62
C ARG A 301 -20.47 -1.24 -1.91
N ILE A 302 -20.17 -1.89 -3.03
CA ILE A 302 -18.80 -2.28 -3.40
C ILE A 302 -17.94 -1.03 -3.66
N TYR A 303 -18.51 -0.04 -4.36
CA TYR A 303 -17.85 1.24 -4.59
C TYR A 303 -17.49 1.92 -3.26
N MET A 304 -18.44 2.04 -2.33
CA MET A 304 -18.25 2.73 -1.05
C MET A 304 -17.25 2.04 -0.12
N LEU A 305 -17.13 0.71 -0.22
CA LEU A 305 -16.20 -0.09 0.60
C LEU A 305 -14.78 -0.12 0.02
N ILE A 306 -14.65 -0.19 -1.31
CA ILE A 306 -13.35 -0.42 -1.97
C ILE A 306 -12.92 0.82 -2.74
N VAL A 307 -13.66 1.22 -3.79
CA VAL A 307 -13.24 2.29 -4.71
C VAL A 307 -13.13 3.63 -3.99
N ARG A 308 -14.16 4.01 -3.22
CA ARG A 308 -14.14 5.24 -2.43
C ARG A 308 -12.95 5.28 -1.47
N ARG A 309 -12.69 4.18 -0.74
CA ARG A 309 -11.68 4.16 0.33
C ARG A 309 -10.23 4.03 -0.17
N LEU A 310 -10.00 3.23 -1.21
CA LEU A 310 -8.66 2.96 -1.71
C LEU A 310 -8.25 3.89 -2.86
N PHE A 311 -9.19 4.51 -3.57
CA PHE A 311 -8.90 5.30 -4.77
C PHE A 311 -9.31 6.77 -4.59
N TYR A 312 -10.61 7.03 -4.36
CA TYR A 312 -11.12 8.41 -4.30
C TYR A 312 -10.66 9.19 -3.06
N MET A 313 -10.94 8.68 -1.85
CA MET A 313 -10.66 9.40 -0.60
C MET A 313 -9.18 9.79 -0.46
N PRO A 314 -8.20 8.90 -0.71
CA PRO A 314 -6.80 9.28 -0.59
C PRO A 314 -6.38 10.39 -1.55
N THR A 315 -6.94 10.39 -2.77
CA THR A 315 -6.58 11.37 -3.81
C THR A 315 -7.32 12.68 -3.65
N TRP A 316 -8.56 12.65 -3.15
CA TRP A 316 -9.28 13.84 -2.70
C TRP A 316 -8.61 14.49 -1.49
N LEU A 317 -8.15 13.70 -0.51
CA LEU A 317 -7.37 14.24 0.61
C LEU A 317 -6.05 14.87 0.15
N ASN A 318 -5.46 14.45 -0.97
CA ASN A 318 -4.29 15.14 -1.51
C ASN A 318 -4.60 16.58 -1.95
N THR A 319 -5.81 16.85 -2.47
CA THR A 319 -6.20 18.23 -2.84
C THR A 319 -6.38 19.08 -1.60
N ILE A 320 -7.01 18.54 -0.55
CA ILE A 320 -7.23 19.23 0.73
C ILE A 320 -5.90 19.56 1.41
N TYR A 321 -4.98 18.61 1.48
CA TYR A 321 -3.68 18.86 2.10
C TYR A 321 -2.82 19.81 1.26
N TYR A 322 -2.90 19.73 -0.07
CA TYR A 322 -2.22 20.70 -0.92
C TYR A 322 -2.73 22.12 -0.65
N ASP A 323 -4.04 22.30 -0.64
CA ASP A 323 -4.69 23.59 -0.40
C ASP A 323 -4.25 24.18 0.96
N PHE A 324 -4.38 23.41 2.04
CA PHE A 324 -3.95 23.83 3.37
C PHE A 324 -2.46 24.21 3.42
N PHE A 325 -1.57 23.30 3.03
CA PHE A 325 -0.13 23.54 3.14
C PHE A 325 0.42 24.48 2.06
N SER A 326 -0.36 24.88 1.05
CA SER A 326 0.05 25.93 0.12
C SER A 326 0.05 27.31 0.79
N GLN A 327 -0.76 27.49 1.83
CA GLN A 327 -0.93 28.75 2.56
C GLN A 327 -0.32 28.71 3.97
N HIS A 328 0.04 27.52 4.46
CA HIS A 328 0.54 27.31 5.82
C HIS A 328 1.98 26.75 5.85
N ALA A 329 2.64 26.89 7.00
CA ALA A 329 4.02 26.43 7.21
C ALA A 329 4.18 24.92 7.01
N LYS A 330 5.34 24.51 6.49
CA LYS A 330 5.67 23.10 6.28
C LYS A 330 6.12 22.44 7.57
N LEU A 331 5.97 21.12 7.66
CA LEU A 331 6.20 20.38 8.90
C LEU A 331 7.66 20.01 9.16
N PHE A 332 8.50 19.90 8.13
CA PHE A 332 9.93 19.54 8.29
C PHE A 332 10.19 18.31 9.18
N LEU A 333 9.32 17.29 9.08
CA LEU A 333 9.31 16.02 9.81
C LEU A 333 9.03 16.10 11.32
N THR A 334 8.64 17.26 11.85
CA THR A 334 8.43 17.45 13.30
C THR A 334 7.28 16.61 13.84
N ASP A 335 6.34 16.18 12.98
CA ASP A 335 5.08 15.54 13.37
C ASP A 335 4.91 14.07 12.96
N GLU A 336 5.92 13.43 12.36
CA GLU A 336 5.74 12.11 11.70
C GLU A 336 6.21 10.91 12.55
N VAL A 337 7.50 10.91 12.94
CA VAL A 337 8.12 9.77 13.63
C VAL A 337 8.19 10.07 15.13
N PHE A 338 7.63 9.19 15.97
CA PHE A 338 7.69 9.30 17.44
C PHE A 338 9.11 9.64 17.98
N LEU A 339 10.16 9.09 17.37
CA LEU A 339 11.54 9.39 17.75
C LEU A 339 11.97 10.82 17.38
N ILE A 340 11.57 11.33 16.22
CA ILE A 340 11.95 12.67 15.73
C ILE A 340 11.20 13.76 16.50
N LYS A 341 9.93 13.50 16.86
CA LYS A 341 9.09 14.38 17.71
C LYS A 341 9.77 14.79 19.02
N ARG A 342 10.70 13.97 19.53
CA ARG A 342 11.38 14.24 20.80
C ARG A 342 12.57 15.21 20.66
N PHE A 343 13.10 15.37 19.45
CA PHE A 343 14.33 16.14 19.22
C PHE A 343 14.13 17.45 18.47
N LEU A 344 13.03 17.59 17.71
CA LEU A 344 12.73 18.80 16.96
C LEU A 344 11.54 19.54 17.58
N PRO A 345 11.56 20.88 17.63
CA PRO A 345 10.41 21.66 18.06
C PRO A 345 9.25 21.46 17.08
N HIS A 346 8.03 21.32 17.60
CA HIS A 346 6.84 21.19 16.77
C HIS A 346 6.55 22.51 16.04
N VAL A 347 6.22 22.43 14.75
CA VAL A 347 5.77 23.58 13.96
C VAL A 347 4.34 24.00 14.35
N TYR A 348 3.52 23.04 14.75
CA TYR A 348 2.13 23.24 15.15
C TYR A 348 1.85 22.62 16.53
N ASP A 349 0.94 23.22 17.28
CA ASP A 349 0.55 22.74 18.61
C ASP A 349 -0.37 21.50 18.57
N SER A 350 -0.98 21.24 17.42
CA SER A 350 -1.89 20.11 17.21
C SER A 350 -1.42 19.23 16.06
N SER A 351 -1.76 17.94 16.12
CA SER A 351 -1.39 17.00 15.06
C SER A 351 -2.06 17.41 13.74
N VAL A 352 -1.34 17.22 12.63
CA VAL A 352 -1.84 17.43 11.26
C VAL A 352 -3.24 16.86 11.01
N LEU A 353 -3.49 15.62 11.43
CA LEU A 353 -4.79 14.97 11.24
C LEU A 353 -5.92 15.76 11.91
N LYS A 354 -5.66 16.31 13.10
CA LYS A 354 -6.59 17.16 13.85
C LYS A 354 -6.75 18.51 13.16
N MET A 355 -5.67 19.16 12.72
CA MET A 355 -5.75 20.44 12.00
C MET A 355 -6.60 20.33 10.74
N ILE A 356 -6.36 19.32 9.91
CA ILE A 356 -7.14 19.11 8.68
C ILE A 356 -8.60 18.75 9.00
N SER A 357 -8.83 17.95 10.04
CA SER A 357 -10.17 17.61 10.52
C SER A 357 -10.96 18.85 10.91
N GLU A 358 -10.35 19.74 11.70
CA GLU A 358 -10.99 20.98 12.16
C GLU A 358 -11.22 21.96 11.02
N ALA A 359 -10.20 22.17 10.16
CA ALA A 359 -10.26 23.15 9.08
C ALA A 359 -11.24 22.79 7.95
N TYR A 360 -11.30 21.52 7.53
CA TYR A 360 -12.10 21.11 6.36
C TYR A 360 -13.34 20.28 6.73
N PHE A 361 -13.38 19.69 7.92
CA PHE A 361 -14.46 18.79 8.33
C PHE A 361 -15.12 19.19 9.66
N GLN A 362 -14.82 20.37 10.23
CA GLN A 362 -15.32 20.83 11.55
C GLN A 362 -15.15 19.78 12.68
N GLY A 363 -14.13 18.93 12.59
CA GLY A 363 -13.87 17.87 13.57
C GLY A 363 -14.70 16.60 13.39
N GLU A 364 -15.63 16.53 12.44
CA GLU A 364 -16.48 15.34 12.23
C GLU A 364 -15.65 14.13 11.74
N ILE A 365 -14.60 14.38 10.96
CA ILE A 365 -13.74 13.34 10.40
C ILE A 365 -12.44 13.27 11.20
N VAL A 366 -12.40 12.37 12.19
CA VAL A 366 -11.32 12.28 13.19
C VAL A 366 -9.92 11.97 12.60
N SER A 367 -9.85 11.37 11.41
CA SER A 367 -8.58 10.90 10.86
C SER A 367 -8.54 10.98 9.32
N PRO A 368 -8.40 12.18 8.74
CA PRO A 368 -8.29 12.41 7.30
C PRO A 368 -6.89 11.99 6.82
N ASN A 369 -6.70 10.69 6.70
CA ASN A 369 -5.42 10.04 6.43
C ASN A 369 -4.99 10.12 4.95
N ASN A 370 -3.73 10.47 4.70
CA ASN A 370 -3.14 10.49 3.37
C ASN A 370 -1.66 10.04 3.38
N GLY A 371 -1.08 9.98 2.18
CA GLY A 371 0.33 9.71 1.96
C GLY A 371 0.75 10.07 0.54
N LEU A 372 1.94 9.63 0.12
CA LEU A 372 2.50 9.92 -1.22
C LEU A 372 2.64 11.42 -1.48
N PHE A 373 1.93 11.98 -2.47
CA PHE A 373 2.13 13.37 -2.91
C PHE A 373 2.00 14.38 -1.76
N SER A 374 0.93 14.25 -0.99
CA SER A 374 0.63 15.16 0.11
C SER A 374 1.68 15.07 1.22
N GLU A 375 2.21 13.88 1.52
CA GLU A 375 3.31 13.71 2.48
C GLU A 375 4.53 14.53 2.03
N GLY A 376 4.97 14.38 0.78
CA GLY A 376 6.09 15.16 0.27
C GLY A 376 5.83 16.67 0.34
N TYR A 377 4.68 17.12 -0.16
CA TYR A 377 4.35 18.54 -0.24
C TYR A 377 4.13 19.21 1.13
N MET A 378 3.51 18.50 2.07
CA MET A 378 3.29 18.97 3.43
C MET A 378 4.60 19.11 4.21
N GLN A 379 5.54 18.20 3.98
CA GLN A 379 6.79 18.15 4.73
C GLN A 379 7.78 19.20 4.27
N PHE A 380 7.95 19.38 2.95
CA PHE A 380 8.96 20.28 2.39
C PHE A 380 8.50 21.07 1.16
N GLY A 381 7.20 21.15 0.88
CA GLY A 381 6.67 21.86 -0.30
C GLY A 381 7.19 21.29 -1.61
N LEU A 382 7.63 22.17 -2.51
CA LEU A 382 8.18 21.80 -3.81
C LEU A 382 9.44 20.92 -3.69
N ILE A 383 10.27 21.14 -2.68
CA ILE A 383 11.46 20.31 -2.43
C ILE A 383 11.02 18.88 -2.12
N GLY A 384 9.94 18.72 -1.34
CA GLY A 384 9.41 17.41 -1.01
C GLY A 384 8.88 16.65 -2.22
N ILE A 385 8.25 17.35 -3.17
CA ILE A 385 7.83 16.77 -4.46
C ILE A 385 9.02 16.17 -5.23
N LEU A 386 10.17 16.85 -5.18
CA LEU A 386 11.39 16.39 -5.86
C LEU A 386 12.09 15.25 -5.10
N VAL A 387 12.14 15.30 -3.78
CA VAL A 387 12.95 14.39 -2.95
C VAL A 387 12.24 13.08 -2.62
N TYR A 388 10.95 13.12 -2.26
CA TYR A 388 10.21 11.95 -1.79
C TYR A 388 10.17 10.78 -2.78
N PRO A 389 9.99 10.99 -4.11
CA PRO A 389 10.06 9.90 -5.09
C PRO A 389 11.34 9.06 -5.00
N PHE A 390 12.49 9.70 -4.71
CA PHE A 390 13.77 9.00 -4.52
C PHE A 390 13.86 8.32 -3.16
N LEU A 391 13.26 8.88 -2.10
CA LEU A 391 13.16 8.22 -0.81
C LEU A 391 12.31 6.95 -0.89
N TYR A 392 11.15 7.01 -1.56
CA TYR A 392 10.34 5.82 -1.84
C TYR A 392 11.13 4.77 -2.60
N LYS A 393 11.93 5.18 -3.60
CA LYS A 393 12.82 4.26 -4.31
C LYS A 393 13.79 3.53 -3.38
N LEU A 394 14.41 4.21 -2.42
CA LEU A 394 15.31 3.57 -1.45
C LEU A 394 14.57 2.49 -0.63
N VAL A 395 13.36 2.80 -0.16
CA VAL A 395 12.52 1.83 0.57
C VAL A 395 12.12 0.65 -0.31
N PHE A 396 11.77 0.90 -1.57
CA PHE A 396 11.39 -0.16 -2.52
C PHE A 396 12.56 -1.08 -2.88
N ASP A 397 13.77 -0.52 -3.07
CA ASP A 397 15.00 -1.31 -3.26
C ASP A 397 15.31 -2.17 -2.03
N TRP A 398 15.14 -1.60 -0.84
CA TRP A 398 15.34 -2.32 0.42
C TRP A 398 14.35 -3.48 0.56
N ALA A 399 13.06 -3.24 0.33
CA ALA A 399 12.03 -4.26 0.37
C ALA A 399 12.27 -5.37 -0.67
N ASP A 400 12.57 -5.03 -1.93
CA ASP A 400 12.88 -6.03 -2.96
C ASP A 400 14.06 -6.91 -2.52
N HIS A 401 15.14 -6.30 -2.02
CA HIS A 401 16.31 -7.06 -1.57
C HIS A 401 15.98 -8.04 -0.44
N VAL A 402 15.18 -7.61 0.54
CA VAL A 402 14.81 -8.41 1.72
C VAL A 402 13.86 -9.55 1.34
N TYR A 403 12.86 -9.30 0.50
CA TYR A 403 11.77 -10.26 0.23
C TYR A 403 11.99 -11.14 -1.00
N LYS A 404 12.87 -10.76 -1.93
CA LYS A 404 13.22 -11.56 -3.12
C LYS A 404 13.61 -13.02 -2.84
N PRO A 405 14.35 -13.36 -1.76
CA PRO A 405 14.65 -14.74 -1.42
C PRO A 405 13.43 -15.60 -1.12
N PHE A 406 12.27 -15.04 -0.75
CA PHE A 406 11.07 -15.82 -0.43
C PHE A 406 10.26 -16.19 -1.68
N GLY A 407 10.49 -15.48 -2.79
CA GLY A 407 9.92 -15.78 -4.11
C GLY A 407 8.79 -14.87 -4.52
N LYS A 408 8.32 -15.10 -5.75
CA LYS A 408 7.40 -14.23 -6.47
C LYS A 408 6.09 -13.94 -5.72
N GLN A 409 5.47 -14.95 -5.14
CA GLN A 409 4.23 -14.81 -4.35
C GLN A 409 4.40 -13.82 -3.18
N VAL A 410 5.53 -13.91 -2.46
CA VAL A 410 5.83 -12.99 -1.37
C VAL A 410 6.14 -11.59 -1.89
N GLN A 411 6.86 -11.46 -3.01
CA GLN A 411 7.11 -10.15 -3.62
C GLN A 411 5.80 -9.45 -4.05
N ILE A 412 4.84 -10.18 -4.65
CA ILE A 412 3.52 -9.63 -5.00
C ILE A 412 2.78 -9.16 -3.75
N PHE A 413 2.77 -9.98 -2.70
CA PHE A 413 2.09 -9.66 -1.46
C PHE A 413 2.67 -8.41 -0.79
N ILE A 414 4.00 -8.34 -0.66
CA ILE A 414 4.66 -7.18 -0.06
C ILE A 414 4.48 -5.93 -0.93
N ALA A 415 4.48 -6.06 -2.26
CA ALA A 415 4.17 -4.94 -3.15
C ALA A 415 2.73 -4.44 -2.93
N PHE A 416 1.77 -5.35 -2.76
CA PHE A 416 0.37 -5.01 -2.47
C PHE A 416 0.22 -4.28 -1.13
N VAL A 417 0.79 -4.82 -0.06
CA VAL A 417 0.76 -4.20 1.27
C VAL A 417 1.42 -2.82 1.21
N CYS A 418 2.60 -2.72 0.59
CA CYS A 418 3.31 -1.45 0.48
C CYS A 418 2.50 -0.41 -0.31
N ALA A 419 2.00 -0.77 -1.49
CA ALA A 419 1.21 0.14 -2.33
C ALA A 419 -0.08 0.59 -1.64
N SER A 420 -0.85 -0.34 -1.04
CA SER A 420 -2.13 -0.01 -0.40
C SER A 420 -1.97 0.86 0.86
N SER A 421 -0.91 0.64 1.63
CA SER A 421 -0.63 1.44 2.83
C SER A 421 -0.19 2.86 2.50
N LEU A 422 0.71 3.01 1.52
CA LEU A 422 1.26 4.34 1.17
C LEU A 422 0.20 5.34 0.69
N LEU A 423 -0.94 4.87 0.19
CA LEU A 423 -2.06 5.75 -0.20
C LEU A 423 -2.64 6.52 1.00
N ASN A 424 -2.69 5.88 2.16
CA ASN A 424 -3.38 6.40 3.35
C ASN A 424 -2.40 6.76 4.48
N VAL A 425 -1.14 6.35 4.38
CA VAL A 425 -0.16 6.45 5.44
C VAL A 425 1.14 6.95 4.86
N GLY A 426 1.60 8.10 5.33
CA GLY A 426 2.94 8.58 5.00
C GLY A 426 4.02 7.57 5.39
N MET A 427 5.07 7.46 4.60
CA MET A 427 6.19 6.54 4.80
C MET A 427 6.93 6.79 6.13
N PHE A 428 7.01 8.05 6.57
CA PHE A 428 7.60 8.38 7.87
C PHE A 428 6.59 8.39 9.01
N ARG A 429 5.30 8.19 8.74
CA ARG A 429 4.31 8.12 9.80
C ARG A 429 4.58 6.90 10.67
N THR A 430 4.38 7.07 11.97
CA THR A 430 4.65 6.03 12.98
C THR A 430 4.01 4.68 12.61
N ASP A 431 2.77 4.65 12.10
CA ASP A 431 2.11 3.41 11.68
C ASP A 431 2.88 2.65 10.57
N PHE A 432 3.33 3.35 9.53
CA PHE A 432 4.05 2.72 8.41
C PHE A 432 5.40 2.17 8.86
N VAL A 433 6.11 2.94 9.68
CA VAL A 433 7.39 2.53 10.26
C VAL A 433 7.18 1.30 11.15
N MET A 434 6.21 1.34 12.06
CA MET A 434 5.97 0.27 13.02
C MET A 434 5.45 -1.02 12.36
N HIS A 435 4.68 -0.92 11.28
CA HIS A 435 4.15 -2.09 10.57
C HIS A 435 5.13 -2.60 9.50
N PHE A 436 5.45 -1.77 8.51
CA PHE A 436 6.19 -2.17 7.32
C PHE A 436 7.71 -2.23 7.58
N PHE A 437 8.30 -1.20 8.19
CA PHE A 437 9.75 -1.19 8.44
C PHE A 437 10.14 -2.22 9.49
N SER A 438 9.40 -2.34 10.59
CA SER A 438 9.68 -3.34 11.62
C SER A 438 9.66 -4.76 11.07
N LEU A 439 8.62 -5.15 10.32
CA LEU A 439 8.58 -6.48 9.70
C LEU A 439 9.74 -6.70 8.73
N THR A 440 10.01 -5.72 7.86
CA THR A 440 11.10 -5.80 6.89
C THR A 440 12.46 -5.93 7.59
N PHE A 441 12.67 -5.16 8.67
CA PHE A 441 13.87 -5.21 9.49
C PHE A 441 14.03 -6.56 10.20
N ILE A 442 12.97 -7.09 10.82
CA ILE A 442 12.97 -8.42 11.45
C ILE A 442 13.37 -9.47 10.41
N VAL A 443 12.71 -9.49 9.25
CA VAL A 443 13.02 -10.42 8.15
C VAL A 443 14.49 -10.26 7.71
N GLN A 444 14.99 -9.03 7.61
CA GLN A 444 16.37 -8.75 7.25
C GLN A 444 17.37 -9.24 8.31
N MET A 445 17.14 -9.00 9.60
CA MET A 445 18.01 -9.45 10.69
C MET A 445 18.16 -10.97 10.68
N PHE A 446 17.03 -11.70 10.61
CA PHE A 446 17.05 -13.15 10.53
C PHE A 446 17.66 -13.68 9.22
N SER A 447 17.68 -12.86 8.16
CA SER A 447 18.39 -13.17 6.92
C SER A 447 19.92 -13.02 7.02
N LYS A 448 20.41 -11.99 7.74
CA LYS A 448 21.84 -11.66 7.89
C LYS A 448 22.56 -12.54 8.91
N LEU A 449 21.92 -12.91 10.03
CA LEU A 449 22.51 -13.80 11.05
C LEU A 449 22.95 -15.17 10.48
N ASN A 450 22.34 -15.59 9.36
CA ASN A 450 22.70 -16.82 8.67
C ASN A 450 23.90 -16.68 7.70
N LEU A 451 24.33 -15.46 7.35
CA LEU A 451 25.56 -15.22 6.57
C LEU A 451 26.80 -15.29 7.48
N GLY A 452 26.77 -14.67 8.66
CA GLY A 452 27.90 -14.65 9.59
C GLY A 452 28.28 -16.03 10.10
N THR A 453 27.30 -16.83 10.53
CA THR A 453 27.51 -18.22 10.99
C THR A 453 28.13 -19.13 9.91
N ARG A 454 27.86 -18.87 8.62
CA ARG A 454 28.43 -19.64 7.51
C ARG A 454 29.82 -19.19 7.08
N VAL A 455 30.15 -17.90 7.16
CA VAL A 455 31.53 -17.45 6.93
C VAL A 455 32.45 -18.06 7.97
N HIS A 456 32.04 -18.07 9.24
CA HIS A 456 32.79 -18.73 10.30
C HIS A 456 32.88 -20.26 10.13
N ALA A 457 31.78 -20.95 9.78
CA ALA A 457 31.82 -22.40 9.55
C ALA A 457 32.63 -22.81 8.30
N PHE A 458 32.62 -21.99 7.25
CA PHE A 458 33.43 -22.21 6.04
C PHE A 458 34.91 -21.93 6.29
N MET A 459 35.24 -20.89 7.06
CA MET A 459 36.62 -20.62 7.47
C MET A 459 37.15 -21.69 8.44
N ALA A 460 36.32 -22.23 9.32
CA ALA A 460 36.69 -23.34 10.21
C ALA A 460 37.00 -24.62 9.44
N ARG A 461 36.21 -24.97 8.41
CA ARG A 461 36.46 -26.13 7.53
C ARG A 461 37.65 -26.01 6.59
N ARG A 462 38.25 -24.82 6.44
CA ARG A 462 39.50 -24.61 5.70
C ARG A 462 40.74 -24.64 6.60
N ARG A 463 40.55 -24.63 7.92
CA ARG A 463 41.63 -24.70 8.92
C ARG A 463 41.79 -26.10 9.53
N THR A 464 40.87 -27.01 9.22
CA THR A 464 40.95 -28.46 9.43
C THR A 464 41.17 -29.12 8.09
#